data_AF-A0A959P476-F1
#
_entry.id   AF-A0A959P476-F1
#
_cell.length_a   1.000
_cell.length_b   1.000
_cell.length_c   1.000
_cell.angle_alpha   90.00
_cell.angle_beta   90.00
_cell.angle_gamma   90.00
#
_symmetry.space_group_name_H-M   'P 1'
#
loop_
_entity.id
_entity.type
_entity.pdbx_description
1 polymer ?
#
loop_
_entity_poly.entity_id
_entity_poly.type
_entity_poly.pdbx_seq_one_letter_code
_entity_poly.pdbx_strand_id
1 'polypeptide(L)' 'MKKLTCAYCGKVKIEVSFFIGASSFPNWTMHEGTGKISCPKCYDIGSKEGQLRIEKYINSFNSNQSTNKNKR' A
#
# COMPACT_ATOMS: atom_id res chain seq x y z
N MET A 1 -0.35 7.43 24.49
CA MET A 1 0.59 6.49 23.85
C MET A 1 0.22 6.32 22.38
N LYS A 2 1.15 6.52 21.44
CA LYS A 2 0.88 6.33 20.00
C LYS A 2 0.90 4.83 19.68
N LYS A 3 -0.13 4.35 18.98
CA LYS A 3 -0.29 2.93 18.58
C LYS A 3 -0.44 2.82 17.06
N LEU A 4 0.08 1.74 16.50
CA LEU A 4 -0.07 1.38 15.10
C LEU A 4 -0.69 -0.01 14.99
N THR A 5 -1.74 -0.16 14.21
CA THR A 5 -2.47 -1.42 14.08
C THR A 5 -2.33 -1.96 12.67
N CYS A 6 -1.99 -3.25 12.54
CA CYS A 6 -1.95 -3.94 11.26
C CYS A 6 -3.38 -4.08 10.73
N ALA A 7 -3.63 -3.58 9.52
CA ALA A 7 -4.94 -3.63 8.88
C ALA A 7 -5.39 -5.06 8.52
N TYR A 8 -4.47 -6.04 8.51
CA TYR A 8 -4.74 -7.40 8.04
C TYR A 8 -4.95 -8.42 9.16
N CYS A 9 -4.24 -8.28 10.29
CA CYS A 9 -4.30 -9.24 11.39
C CYS A 9 -4.61 -8.59 12.76
N GLY A 10 -4.82 -7.27 12.80
CA GLY A 10 -5.13 -6.55 14.04
C GLY A 10 -3.98 -6.43 15.04
N LYS A 11 -2.80 -7.02 14.75
CA LYS A 11 -1.62 -6.89 15.61
C LYS A 11 -1.31 -5.41 15.87
N VAL A 12 -0.88 -5.08 17.08
CA VAL A 12 -0.58 -3.71 17.50
C VAL A 12 0.92 -3.55 17.77
N LYS A 13 1.49 -2.45 17.29
CA LYS A 13 2.80 -1.94 17.69
C LYS A 13 2.59 -0.73 18.60
N ILE A 14 3.07 -0.86 19.83
CA ILE A 14 3.18 0.24 20.79
C ILE A 14 4.50 0.99 20.56
N GLU A 15 4.59 2.21 21.06
CA GLU A 15 5.82 3.04 21.00
C GLU A 15 6.34 3.26 19.57
N VAL A 16 5.46 3.81 18.73
CA VAL A 16 5.76 4.07 17.33
C VAL A 16 6.66 5.31 17.19
N SER A 17 7.82 5.12 16.59
CA SER A 17 8.74 6.19 16.17
C SER A 17 8.89 6.18 14.65
N PHE A 18 9.10 7.36 14.07
CA PHE A 18 9.33 7.54 12.63
C PHE A 18 10.83 7.50 12.35
N PHE A 19 11.24 6.60 11.46
CA PHE A 19 12.62 6.46 11.00
C PHE A 19 12.63 6.46 9.47
N ILE A 20 13.55 7.19 8.86
CA ILE A 20 13.81 7.14 7.42
C ILE A 20 15.06 6.29 7.21
N GLY A 21 14.92 5.20 6.46
CA GLY A 21 16.03 4.30 6.13
C GLY A 21 15.57 3.15 5.24
N ALA A 22 16.52 2.52 4.55
CA ALA A 22 16.27 1.29 3.79
C ALA A 22 16.50 0.07 4.70
N SER A 23 15.70 -0.97 4.53
CA SER A 23 15.88 -2.26 5.21
C SER A 23 15.81 -3.39 4.19
N SER A 24 16.59 -4.45 4.42
CA SER A 24 16.54 -5.68 3.64
C SER A 24 15.33 -6.56 3.96
N PHE A 25 14.60 -6.25 5.05
CA PHE A 25 13.45 -7.03 5.49
C PHE A 25 12.22 -6.13 5.69
N PRO A 26 11.01 -6.63 5.40
CA PRO A 26 9.79 -5.89 5.68
C PRO A 26 9.67 -5.51 7.15
N ASN A 27 9.45 -4.22 7.41
CA ASN A 27 9.07 -3.73 8.73
C ASN A 27 7.56 -3.45 8.75
N TRP A 28 7.11 -2.65 9.71
CA TRP A 28 5.78 -2.07 9.69
C TRP A 28 5.69 -1.06 8.55
N THR A 29 5.00 -1.45 7.49
CA THR A 29 5.03 -0.75 6.21
C THR A 29 3.63 -0.29 5.82
N MET A 30 3.55 0.95 5.36
CA MET A 30 2.39 1.50 4.67
C MET A 30 2.46 1.10 3.20
N HIS A 31 1.38 0.56 2.67
CA HIS A 31 1.31 0.11 1.28
C HIS A 31 0.72 1.19 0.38
N GLU A 32 1.44 1.54 -0.67
CA GLU A 32 0.95 2.43 -1.72
C GLU A 32 -0.32 1.86 -2.39
N GLY A 33 -1.12 2.74 -2.98
CA GLY A 33 -2.42 2.39 -3.55
C GLY A 33 -3.54 2.19 -2.51
N THR A 34 -3.24 1.69 -1.30
CA THR A 34 -4.25 1.44 -0.25
C THR A 34 -4.13 2.34 0.98
N GLY A 35 -2.94 2.85 1.30
CA GLY A 35 -2.66 3.58 2.54
C GLY A 35 -2.72 2.71 3.81
N LYS A 36 -2.89 1.38 3.66
CA LYS A 36 -2.99 0.45 4.79
C LYS A 36 -1.61 0.12 5.35
N ILE A 37 -1.54 -0.05 6.67
CA ILE A 37 -0.33 -0.49 7.36
C ILE A 37 -0.37 -2.01 7.56
N SER A 38 0.73 -2.69 7.26
CA SER A 38 0.95 -4.10 7.59
C SER A 38 2.02 -4.28 8.67
N CYS A 39 1.93 -5.36 9.45
CA CYS A 39 3.07 -5.87 10.20
C CYS A 39 3.96 -6.72 9.26
N PRO A 40 5.22 -7.02 9.64
CA PRO A 40 6.15 -7.79 8.80
C PRO A 40 5.59 -9.12 8.26
N LYS A 41 4.76 -9.82 9.06
CA LYS A 41 4.14 -11.09 8.66
C LYS A 41 3.03 -10.93 7.62
N CYS A 42 2.43 -9.75 7.51
CA CYS A 42 1.34 -9.46 6.58
C CYS A 42 1.80 -8.57 5.42
N TYR A 43 3.11 -8.39 5.24
CA TYR A 43 3.68 -7.53 4.20
C TYR A 43 3.21 -7.98 2.81
N ASP A 44 3.34 -9.27 2.48
CA ASP A 44 2.99 -9.78 1.15
C ASP A 44 1.51 -9.60 0.81
N ILE A 45 0.62 -9.72 1.80
CA ILE A 45 -0.82 -9.51 1.63
C ILE A 45 -1.07 -8.06 1.23
N GLY A 46 -0.51 -7.12 2.00
CA GLY A 46 -0.72 -5.71 1.73
C GLY A 46 -0.03 -5.21 0.47
N SER A 47 1.14 -5.75 0.15
CA SER A 47 1.89 -5.42 -1.06
C SER A 47 1.10 -5.85 -2.31
N LYS A 48 0.58 -7.08 -2.33
CA LYS A 48 -0.28 -7.58 -3.41
C LYS A 48 -1.56 -6.76 -3.55
N GLU A 49 -2.25 -6.43 -2.45
CA GLU A 49 -3.46 -5.60 -2.51
C GLU A 49 -3.16 -4.20 -3.06
N GLY A 50 -2.07 -3.57 -2.60
CA GLY A 50 -1.59 -2.28 -3.09
C GLY A 50 -1.32 -2.29 -4.59
N GLN A 51 -0.54 -3.28 -5.03
CA GLN A 51 -0.18 -3.44 -6.43
C GLN A 51 -1.41 -3.63 -7.33
N LEU A 52 -2.36 -4.49 -6.93
CA LEU A 52 -3.60 -4.71 -7.68
C LEU A 52 -4.42 -3.42 -7.83
N ARG A 53 -4.45 -2.58 -6.79
CA ARG A 53 -5.17 -1.31 -6.83
C ARG A 53 -4.49 -0.30 -7.75
N ILE A 54 -3.17 -0.26 -7.75
CA ILE A 54 -2.37 0.58 -8.66
C ILE A 54 -2.59 0.14 -10.11
N GLU A 55 -2.49 -1.17 -10.39
CA GLU A 55 -2.71 -1.73 -11.73
C GLU A 55 -4.12 -1.43 -12.24
N LYS A 56 -5.14 -1.61 -11.40
CA LYS A 56 -6.52 -1.26 -11.75
C LYS A 56 -6.65 0.23 -12.11
N TYR A 57 -6.01 1.11 -11.34
CA TYR A 57 -6.01 2.54 -11.63
C TYR A 57 -5.33 2.84 -12.97
N ILE A 58 -4.13 2.30 -13.21
CA ILE A 58 -3.38 2.48 -14.45
C ILE A 58 -4.20 1.99 -15.67
N ASN A 59 -4.80 0.81 -15.56
CA ASN A 59 -5.63 0.26 -16.63
C ASN A 59 -6.83 1.16 -16.94
N SER A 60 -7.53 1.63 -15.90
CA SER A 60 -8.66 2.55 -16.08
C SER A 60 -8.25 3.87 -16.74
N PHE A 61 -7.08 4.40 -16.36
CA PHE A 61 -6.54 5.64 -16.89
C PHE A 61 -6.19 5.49 -18.39
N ASN A 62 -5.53 4.39 -18.75
CA ASN A 62 -5.15 4.11 -20.13
C ASN A 62 -6.37 3.86 -21.02
N SER A 63 -7.38 3.11 -20.55
CA SER A 63 -8.63 2.90 -21.29
C SER A 63 -9.36 4.23 -21.59
N ASN A 64 -9.37 5.15 -20.62
CA ASN A 64 -10.00 6.47 -20.78
C ASN A 64 -9.21 7.42 -21.71
N GLN A 65 -7.89 7.24 -21.87
CA GLN A 65 -7.12 7.99 -22.85
C GLN A 65 -7.43 7.56 -24.29
N SER A 66 -7.65 6.26 -24.52
CA SER A 66 -8.03 5.71 -25.83
C SER A 66 -9.34 6.31 -26.35
N THR A 67 -10.33 6.48 -25.46
CA THR A 67 -11.64 7.04 -25.83
C THR A 67 -11.60 8.54 -26.11
N ASN A 68 -10.68 9.27 -25.48
CA ASN A 68 -10.56 10.72 -25.65
C ASN A 68 -9.73 11.13 -26.87
N LYS A 69 -8.87 10.24 -27.41
CA LYS A 69 -8.15 10.49 -28.66
C LYS A 69 -9.04 10.45 -29.90
N ASN A 70 -10.16 9.73 -29.86
CA ASN A 70 -11.11 9.62 -30.99
C ASN A 70 -12.17 10.74 -31.03
N LYS A 71 -12.02 11.77 -30.20
CA LYS A 71 -12.95 12.91 -30.09
C LYS A 71 -12.35 14.26 -30.50
N ARG A 72 -11.16 14.26 -31.11
CA ARG A 72 -10.52 15.46 -31.67
C ARG A 72 -10.39 15.35 -33.18
#